data_AF-A0A484Q3E7-F1
#
_entry.id   AF-A0A484Q3E7-F1
#
_cell.length_a   1.000
_cell.length_b   1.000
_cell.length_c   1.000
_cell.angle_alpha   90.00
_cell.angle_beta   90.00
_cell.angle_gamma   90.00
#
_symmetry.space_group_name_H-M   'P 1'
#
loop_
_entity.id
_entity.type
_entity.pdbx_description
1 polymer ?
#
loop_
_entity_poly.entity_id
_entity_poly.type
_entity_poly.pdbx_seq_one_letter_code
_entity_poly.pdbx_strand_id
1 'polypeptide(L)'
;MARLQGQAVGCCALVALGGGEGEIKRLWVESAARGQRVGARLMDALEAGARGQGLDVVLLETGIGQPEALALYRSRGYEACGPFGNYLPDPVCVFLRKDLRRNLGKEEAGKVQGLSGAARQYAAE
;
A
#
# COMPACT_ATOMS: atom_id res chain seq x y z
N MET A 1 5.09 0.55 -10.09
CA MET A 1 4.47 1.47 -11.05
C MET A 1 3.29 0.76 -11.69
N ALA A 2 2.16 1.45 -11.87
CA ALA A 2 0.98 0.94 -12.56
C ALA A 2 0.98 1.39 -14.02
N ARG A 3 0.62 0.48 -14.93
CA ARG A 3 0.48 0.77 -16.36
C ARG A 3 -0.89 0.32 -16.89
N LEU A 4 -1.46 1.10 -17.80
CA LEU A 4 -2.63 0.73 -18.61
C LEU A 4 -2.23 0.86 -20.08
N GLN A 5 -2.42 -0.22 -20.86
CA GLN A 5 -2.03 -0.27 -22.28
C GLN A 5 -0.57 0.19 -22.52
N GLY A 6 0.34 -0.25 -21.65
CA GLY A 6 1.76 0.13 -21.69
C GLY A 6 2.08 1.53 -21.14
N GLN A 7 1.10 2.41 -20.98
CA GLN A 7 1.30 3.77 -20.46
C GLN A 7 1.32 3.80 -18.94
N ALA A 8 2.26 4.54 -18.35
CA ALA A 8 2.32 4.72 -16.90
C ALA A 8 1.16 5.61 -16.43
N VAL A 9 0.37 5.11 -15.47
CA VAL A 9 -0.83 5.81 -14.96
C VAL A 9 -0.80 6.02 -13.44
N GLY A 10 0.28 5.60 -12.78
CA GLY A 10 0.44 5.79 -11.36
C GLY A 10 1.69 5.14 -10.81
N CYS A 11 2.13 5.60 -9.66
CA CYS A 11 3.30 5.06 -8.97
C CYS A 11 3.13 5.16 -7.46
N CYS A 12 3.98 4.41 -6.77
CA CYS A 12 4.16 4.44 -5.32
C CYS A 12 5.55 3.90 -5.03
N ALA A 13 6.17 4.36 -3.96
CA ALA A 13 7.48 3.92 -3.50
C ALA A 13 7.43 3.53 -2.03
N LEU A 14 8.32 2.61 -1.64
CA LEU A 14 8.53 2.18 -0.27
C LEU A 14 10.01 2.39 0.07
N VAL A 15 10.29 3.00 1.22
CA VAL A 15 11.64 3.25 1.73
C VAL A 15 11.76 2.61 3.10
N ALA A 16 12.72 1.69 3.29
CA ALA A 16 12.97 1.12 4.61
C ALA A 16 13.56 2.18 5.55
N LEU A 17 13.02 2.29 6.76
CA LEU A 17 13.50 3.20 7.81
C LEU A 17 14.41 2.50 8.83
N GLY A 18 14.45 1.16 8.81
CA GLY A 18 15.09 0.35 9.84
C GLY A 18 14.08 -0.11 10.90
N GLY A 19 14.49 -1.03 11.78
CA GLY A 19 13.65 -1.49 12.90
C GLY A 19 12.33 -2.19 12.50
N GLY A 20 12.23 -2.70 11.26
CA GLY A 20 10.98 -3.29 10.75
C GLY A 20 9.97 -2.28 10.22
N GLU A 21 10.35 -1.01 10.06
CA GLU A 21 9.47 0.05 9.56
C GLU A 21 9.81 0.46 8.11
N GLY A 22 8.79 0.81 7.34
CA GLY A 22 8.93 1.39 6.01
C GLY A 22 8.02 2.59 5.77
N GLU A 23 8.50 3.55 5.01
CA GLU A 23 7.76 4.74 4.61
C GLU A 23 7.21 4.61 3.19
N ILE A 24 5.92 4.87 3.02
CA ILE A 24 5.27 4.99 1.73
C ILE A 24 5.44 6.42 1.24
N LYS A 25 5.99 6.57 0.03
CA LYS A 25 6.19 7.88 -0.59
C LYS A 25 5.70 7.89 -2.02
N ARG A 26 5.38 9.09 -2.52
CA ARG A 26 5.11 9.35 -3.95
C ARG A 26 3.98 8.47 -4.51
N LEU A 27 2.93 8.23 -3.72
CA LEU A 27 1.71 7.63 -4.25
C LEU A 27 0.98 8.67 -5.11
N TRP A 28 0.85 8.38 -6.40
CA TRP A 28 0.08 9.23 -7.32
C TRP A 28 -0.59 8.36 -8.39
N VAL A 29 -1.74 8.85 -8.86
CA VAL A 29 -2.52 8.24 -9.95
C VAL A 29 -2.96 9.35 -10.90
N GLU A 30 -2.72 9.12 -12.19
CA GLU A 30 -3.15 9.98 -13.29
C GLU A 30 -4.65 10.26 -13.19
N SER A 31 -5.06 11.50 -13.42
CA SER A 31 -6.45 11.93 -13.21
C SER A 31 -7.42 11.11 -14.06
N ALA A 32 -7.05 10.80 -15.31
CA ALA A 32 -7.83 9.96 -16.22
C ALA A 32 -7.96 8.49 -15.77
N ALA A 33 -7.08 8.03 -14.87
CA ALA A 33 -7.06 6.67 -14.35
C ALA A 33 -7.67 6.55 -12.93
N ARG A 34 -8.17 7.65 -12.36
CA ARG A 34 -8.87 7.63 -11.07
C ARG A 34 -10.23 6.91 -11.18
N GLY A 35 -10.79 6.48 -10.05
CA GLY A 35 -12.01 5.67 -10.00
C GLY A 35 -11.83 4.20 -10.40
N GLN A 36 -10.72 3.84 -11.04
CA GLN A 36 -10.42 2.47 -11.50
C GLN A 36 -9.65 1.63 -10.48
N ARG A 37 -9.67 2.03 -9.20
CA ARG A 37 -8.94 1.37 -8.08
C ARG A 37 -7.43 1.22 -8.28
N VAL A 38 -6.80 2.03 -9.15
CA VAL A 38 -5.34 1.99 -9.41
C VAL A 38 -4.53 2.22 -8.13
N GLY A 39 -4.89 3.23 -7.33
CA GLY A 39 -4.23 3.51 -6.06
C GLY A 39 -4.32 2.34 -5.06
N ALA A 40 -5.48 1.69 -4.99
CA ALA A 40 -5.65 0.51 -4.14
C ALA A 40 -4.74 -0.65 -4.58
N ARG A 41 -4.66 -0.92 -5.89
CA ARG A 41 -3.79 -1.97 -6.43
C ARG A 41 -2.30 -1.67 -6.22
N LEU A 42 -1.90 -0.40 -6.33
CA LEU A 42 -0.54 0.03 -5.99
C LEU A 42 -0.22 -0.24 -4.52
N MET A 43 -1.15 0.06 -3.61
CA MET A 43 -1.01 -0.19 -2.18
C MET A 43 -1.01 -1.69 -1.84
N ASP A 44 -1.81 -2.51 -2.53
CA ASP A 44 -1.79 -3.98 -2.37
C ASP A 44 -0.39 -4.54 -2.69
N ALA A 45 0.15 -4.16 -3.86
CA ALA A 45 1.46 -4.60 -4.29
C ALA A 45 2.58 -4.10 -3.35
N LEU A 46 2.48 -2.86 -2.89
CA LEU A 46 3.45 -2.27 -1.97
C LEU A 46 3.42 -2.96 -0.59
N GLU A 47 2.24 -3.15 0.00
CA GLU A 47 2.09 -3.79 1.31
C GLU A 47 2.53 -5.27 1.26
N ALA A 48 2.26 -5.97 0.16
CA ALA A 48 2.79 -7.32 -0.05
C ALA A 48 4.33 -7.31 -0.15
N GLY A 49 4.90 -6.36 -0.90
CA GLY A 49 6.36 -6.19 -0.98
C GLY A 49 7.01 -5.79 0.34
N ALA A 50 6.33 -5.01 1.17
CA ALA A 50 6.78 -4.65 2.52
C ALA A 50 6.85 -5.89 3.43
N ARG A 51 5.80 -6.73 3.42
CA ARG A 51 5.79 -8.00 4.17
C ARG A 51 6.89 -8.94 3.70
N GLY A 52 7.10 -9.05 2.38
CA GLY A 52 8.19 -9.87 1.81
C GLY A 52 9.59 -9.41 2.22
N GLN A 53 9.75 -8.14 2.59
CA GLN A 53 10.98 -7.57 3.12
C GLN A 53 11.09 -7.67 4.66
N GLY A 54 10.12 -8.29 5.34
CA GLY A 54 10.10 -8.40 6.80
C GLY A 54 9.74 -7.11 7.52
N LEU A 55 9.03 -6.18 6.86
CA LEU A 55 8.52 -4.97 7.51
C LEU A 55 7.23 -5.29 8.26
N ASP A 56 7.18 -4.88 9.53
CA ASP A 56 6.05 -5.04 10.43
C ASP A 56 5.07 -3.86 10.35
N VAL A 57 5.60 -2.67 10.05
CA VAL A 57 4.83 -1.43 10.03
C VAL A 57 5.16 -0.62 8.78
N VAL A 58 4.12 -0.06 8.17
CA VAL A 58 4.27 0.98 7.15
C VAL A 58 3.68 2.30 7.62
N LEU A 59 4.38 3.37 7.29
CA LEU A 59 4.13 4.74 7.70
C LEU A 59 3.96 5.61 6.46
N LEU A 60 3.19 6.69 6.56
CA LEU A 60 3.11 7.70 5.53
C LEU A 60 2.75 9.06 6.11
N GLU A 61 3.10 10.08 5.36
CA GLU A 61 2.68 11.47 5.57
C GLU A 61 1.85 11.90 4.35
N THR A 62 0.75 12.62 4.59
CA THR A 62 -0.10 13.12 3.51
C THR A 62 -0.77 14.42 3.93
N GLY A 63 -0.85 15.37 3.00
CA GLY A 63 -1.60 16.61 3.20
C GLY A 63 -3.09 16.39 3.43
N ILE A 64 -3.71 17.21 4.28
CA ILE A 64 -5.16 17.15 4.58
C ILE A 64 -6.04 17.51 3.38
N GLY A 65 -5.49 18.23 2.40
CA GLY A 65 -6.17 18.58 1.15
C GLY A 65 -6.30 17.45 0.13
N GLN A 66 -6.03 16.20 0.52
CA GLN A 66 -6.09 15.01 -0.35
C GLN A 66 -7.14 14.00 0.16
N PRO A 67 -8.44 14.32 0.10
CA PRO A 67 -9.50 13.52 0.72
C PRO A 67 -9.60 12.10 0.14
N GLU A 68 -9.34 11.90 -1.14
CA GLU A 68 -9.36 10.58 -1.78
C GLU A 68 -8.22 9.69 -1.28
N ALA A 69 -7.03 10.26 -1.05
CA ALA A 69 -5.90 9.53 -0.48
C ALA A 69 -6.21 9.15 0.98
N LEU A 70 -6.73 10.08 1.78
CA LEU A 70 -7.16 9.82 3.16
C LEU A 70 -8.22 8.72 3.24
N ALA A 71 -9.23 8.76 2.36
CA ALA A 71 -10.26 7.73 2.28
C ALA A 71 -9.66 6.37 1.90
N LEU A 72 -8.74 6.34 0.93
CA LEU A 72 -8.01 5.13 0.56
C LEU A 72 -7.27 4.54 1.76
N TYR A 73 -6.43 5.31 2.45
CA TYR A 73 -5.65 4.82 3.58
C TYR A 73 -6.54 4.33 4.72
N ARG A 74 -7.54 5.11 5.12
CA ARG A 74 -8.49 4.73 6.19
C ARG A 74 -9.24 3.45 5.87
N SER A 75 -9.71 3.29 4.62
CA SER A 75 -10.39 2.06 4.17
C SER A 75 -9.51 0.80 4.25
N ARG A 76 -8.19 0.99 4.25
CA ARG A 76 -7.18 -0.07 4.34
C ARG A 76 -6.68 -0.33 5.76
N GLY A 77 -7.27 0.33 6.76
CA GLY A 77 -6.88 0.18 8.17
C GLY A 77 -5.64 0.96 8.56
N TYR A 78 -5.31 2.05 7.85
CA TYR A 78 -4.33 3.01 8.35
C TYR A 78 -4.97 3.86 9.44
N GLU A 79 -4.23 4.06 10.52
CA GLU A 79 -4.63 4.79 11.71
C GLU A 79 -3.72 6.02 11.87
N ALA A 80 -4.22 7.09 12.50
CA ALA A 80 -3.41 8.26 12.77
C ALA A 80 -2.25 7.95 13.72
N CYS A 81 -1.11 8.58 13.51
CA CYS A 81 0.04 8.53 14.41
C CYS A 81 0.70 9.91 14.53
N GLY A 82 1.74 9.98 15.36
CA GLY A 82 2.63 11.14 15.39
C GLY A 82 3.59 11.17 14.18
N PRO A 83 4.36 12.26 14.03
CA PRO A 83 5.46 12.31 13.09
C PRO A 83 6.48 11.20 13.35
N PHE A 84 7.21 10.81 12.31
CA PHE A 84 8.23 9.76 12.36
C PHE A 84 9.49 10.18 11.62
N GLY A 85 10.61 9.51 11.88
CA GLY A 85 11.91 9.89 11.32
C GLY A 85 12.25 11.34 11.67
N ASN A 86 12.53 12.14 10.65
CA ASN A 86 12.90 13.56 10.80
C ASN A 86 11.73 14.53 10.54
N TYR A 87 10.50 14.02 10.38
CA TYR A 87 9.34 14.87 10.18
C TYR A 87 8.95 15.58 11.47
N LEU A 88 8.57 16.85 11.36
CA LEU A 88 7.98 17.64 12.43
C LEU A 88 6.46 17.71 12.24
N PRO A 89 5.68 17.95 13.30
CA PRO A 89 4.25 18.22 13.17
C PRO A 89 4.00 19.39 12.22
N ASP A 90 3.09 19.21 11.27
CA ASP A 90 2.64 20.26 10.35
C ASP A 90 1.10 20.28 10.38
N PRO A 91 0.46 21.44 10.63
CA PRO A 91 -1.00 21.55 10.72
C PRO A 91 -1.73 21.19 9.42
N VAL A 92 -1.05 21.20 8.26
CA VAL A 92 -1.66 20.82 6.98
C VAL A 92 -1.37 19.38 6.57
N CYS A 93 -0.69 18.60 7.41
CA CYS A 93 -0.36 17.21 7.15
C CYS A 93 -0.88 16.29 8.24
N VAL A 94 -1.10 15.04 7.87
CA VAL A 94 -1.37 13.96 8.82
C VAL A 94 -0.42 12.81 8.58
N PHE A 95 -0.02 12.17 9.67
CA PHE A 95 0.81 10.98 9.66
C PHE A 95 -0.08 9.78 9.94
N LEU A 96 0.05 8.75 9.12
CA LEU A 96 -0.72 7.51 9.25
C LEU A 96 0.22 6.32 9.33
N ARG A 97 -0.20 5.29 10.07
CA ARG A 97 0.50 4.01 10.20
C ARG A 97 -0.43 2.83 9.96
N LYS A 98 0.14 1.70 9.54
CA LYS A 98 -0.54 0.41 9.52
C LYS A 98 0.39 -0.69 10.01
N ASP A 99 -0.09 -1.48 10.97
CA ASP A 99 0.55 -2.73 11.37
C ASP A 99 0.23 -3.82 10.33
N LEU A 100 1.25 -4.29 9.62
CA LEU A 100 1.10 -5.28 8.55
C LEU A 100 0.86 -6.70 9.06
N ARG A 101 1.15 -6.97 10.34
CA ARG A 101 0.96 -8.27 10.99
C ARG A 101 -0.50 -8.52 11.36
N ARG A 102 -1.25 -7.46 11.67
CA ARG A 102 -2.66 -7.51 12.10
C ARG A 102 -3.63 -8.17 11.10
N ASN A 103 -3.21 -8.44 9.85
CA ASN A 103 -4.07 -9.02 8.81
C ASN A 103 -3.63 -10.40 8.28
N LEU A 104 -2.52 -10.97 8.80
CA LEU A 104 -2.04 -12.29 8.37
C LEU A 104 -3.06 -13.41 8.67
N GLY A 105 -3.85 -13.26 9.74
CA GLY A 105 -4.86 -14.26 10.14
C GLY A 105 -6.12 -14.36 9.26
N LYS A 106 -6.37 -13.41 8.34
CA LYS A 106 -7.51 -13.49 7.40
C LYS A 106 -7.12 -14.02 6.02
N GLU A 107 -5.86 -13.87 5.61
CA GLU A 107 -5.39 -14.34 4.30
C GLU A 107 -5.02 -15.84 4.29
N GLU A 108 -4.63 -16.42 5.44
CA GLU A 108 -4.45 -17.88 5.56
C GLU A 108 -5.77 -18.63 5.66
N ALA A 109 -6.79 -18.07 6.32
CA ALA A 109 -8.12 -18.68 6.42
C ALA A 109 -8.83 -18.84 5.06
N GLY A 110 -8.47 -18.03 4.06
CA GLY A 110 -8.98 -18.13 2.68
C GLY A 110 -8.16 -19.05 1.76
N LYS A 111 -6.96 -19.48 2.16
CA LYS A 111 -6.07 -20.32 1.31
C LYS A 111 -6.23 -21.83 1.55
N VAL A 112 -6.90 -22.26 2.62
CA VAL A 112 -7.10 -23.70 2.92
C VAL A 112 -8.38 -24.27 2.30
N GLN A 113 -9.27 -23.44 1.74
CA GLN A 113 -10.49 -23.89 1.06
C GLN A 113 -10.50 -23.44 -0.40
N GLY A 114 -9.66 -24.06 -1.24
CA GLY A 114 -9.64 -23.72 -2.66
C GLY A 114 -8.56 -24.34 -3.53
N LEU A 115 -7.97 -25.48 -3.14
CA LEU A 115 -7.22 -26.31 -4.10
C LEU A 115 -8.13 -27.42 -4.61
N SER A 116 -9.12 -27.03 -5.40
CA SER A 116 -9.73 -27.92 -6.40
C SER A 116 -9.14 -27.52 -7.75
N GLY A 117 -8.54 -28.48 -8.44
CA GLY A 117 -7.60 -28.28 -9.53
C GLY A 117 -8.16 -27.51 -10.73
N ALA A 118 -7.36 -26.56 -11.22
CA ALA A 118 -7.16 -26.22 -12.64
C ALA A 118 -6.38 -24.91 -12.75
N ALA A 119 -5.04 -24.97 -12.76
CA ALA A 119 -4.18 -23.92 -13.34
C ALA A 119 -2.72 -24.39 -13.40
N ARG A 120 -2.48 -25.52 -14.08
CA ARG A 120 -1.16 -25.81 -14.67
C ARG A 120 -1.29 -25.63 -16.17
N GLN A 121 -1.11 -24.41 -16.65
CA GLN A 121 -0.58 -24.13 -17.99
C GLN A 121 -0.43 -22.61 -18.09
N TYR A 122 0.80 -22.09 -18.09
CA TYR A 122 1.26 -20.85 -18.74
C TYR A 122 2.65 -20.51 -18.18
N ALA A 123 3.66 -21.22 -18.71
CA ALA A 123 5.05 -20.78 -18.82
C ALA A 123 5.75 -21.71 -19.83
N ALA A 124 5.43 -21.53 -21.11
CA ALA A 124 6.37 -21.68 -22.22
C ALA A 124 6.61 -20.22 -22.67
N GLU A 125 7.83 -19.74 -22.90
CA GLU A 125 8.88 -20.27 -23.78
C GLU A 125 10.26 -20.33 -23.11
#